data_AF-A0A9K3LQE8-F1
#
_entry.id   AF-A0A9K3LQE8-F1
#
_cell.length_a   1.000
_cell.length_b   1.000
_cell.length_c   1.000
_cell.angle_alpha   90.00
_cell.angle_beta   90.00
_cell.angle_gamma   90.00
#
_symmetry.space_group_name_H-M   'P 1'
#
loop_
_entity.id
_entity.type
_entity.pdbx_description
1 polymer ?
#
loop_
_entity_poly.entity_id
_entity_poly.type
_entity_poly.pdbx_seq_one_letter_code
_entity_poly.pdbx_strand_id
1 'polypeptide(L)'
;MYWINLAGNGVIVPSIRRGDDDDSMCGNAVMYDIGKILTVGGAPDYNLANGHNRAYIIDINQATPSAGNMVYPRYMLSSSVLPSGEVVVVGGQEYVEIFTDYNAVMKAEVWSPVTGTWTLIEIEISIPRTYHSVAILMKDG
;
A
#
# COMPACT_ATOMS: atom_id res chain seq x y z
N MET A 1 1.97 10.23 11.89
CA MET A 1 3.27 9.92 11.25
C MET A 1 4.38 10.59 12.05
N TYR A 2 5.65 10.28 11.81
CA TYR A 2 6.77 10.90 12.55
C TYR A 2 7.94 11.21 11.61
N TRP A 3 8.65 12.29 11.92
CA TRP A 3 9.97 12.59 11.37
C TRP A 3 11.05 12.06 12.31
N ILE A 4 12.05 11.39 11.75
CA ILE A 4 13.19 10.88 12.51
C ILE A 4 14.44 11.59 12.00
N ASN A 5 15.11 12.32 12.88
CA ASN A 5 16.42 12.91 12.63
C ASN A 5 17.47 12.10 13.38
N LEU A 6 18.53 11.68 12.70
CA LEU A 6 19.60 10.87 13.27
C LEU A 6 20.82 11.69 13.73
N ALA A 7 20.82 13.02 13.55
CA ALA A 7 21.91 13.87 14.00
C ALA A 7 22.02 13.88 15.53
N GLY A 8 23.25 13.85 16.06
CA GLY A 8 23.51 13.82 17.49
C GLY A 8 22.95 12.55 18.16
N ASN A 9 22.12 12.71 19.18
CA ASN A 9 21.46 11.60 19.89
C ASN A 9 20.16 11.14 19.20
N GLY A 10 19.81 11.74 18.07
CA GLY A 10 18.56 11.52 17.36
C GLY A 10 17.36 12.20 18.02
N VAL A 11 16.36 12.54 17.20
CA VAL A 11 15.10 13.15 17.63
C VAL A 11 13.96 12.58 16.81
N ILE A 12 12.84 12.26 17.47
CA ILE A 12 11.58 11.88 16.84
C ILE A 12 10.59 13.03 17.03
N VAL A 13 10.05 13.57 15.93
CA VAL A 13 9.10 14.68 15.94
C VAL A 13 7.77 14.20 15.36
N PRO A 14 6.63 14.39 16.04
CA PRO A 14 5.32 14.12 15.46
C PRO A 14 5.13 14.87 14.14
N SER A 15 4.60 14.15 13.14
CA SER A 15 4.08 14.73 11.91
C SER A 15 2.56 14.60 11.90
N ILE A 16 1.93 15.02 10.81
CA ILE A 16 0.48 14.93 10.64
C ILE A 16 -0.01 13.47 10.64
N ARG A 17 -1.31 13.29 10.89
CA ARG A 17 -1.99 12.01 10.70
C ARG A 17 -2.06 11.71 9.20
N ARG A 18 -2.01 10.42 8.84
CA ARG A 18 -2.26 9.96 7.46
C ARG A 18 -3.76 10.02 7.21
N GLY A 19 -4.26 11.20 6.85
CA GLY A 19 -5.70 11.44 6.68
C GLY A 19 -6.53 11.01 7.90
N ASP A 20 -7.65 10.35 7.64
CA ASP A 20 -8.54 9.69 8.60
C ASP A 20 -8.19 8.19 8.83
N ASP A 21 -7.04 7.73 8.33
CA ASP A 21 -6.61 6.34 8.46
C ASP A 21 -6.38 5.97 9.92
N ASP A 22 -6.70 4.75 10.30
CA ASP A 22 -6.27 4.12 11.56
C ASP A 22 -4.93 3.38 11.33
N ASP A 23 -4.61 2.42 12.20
CA ASP A 23 -3.43 1.61 12.01
C ASP A 23 -3.60 0.69 10.79
N SER A 24 -2.58 0.67 9.93
CA SER A 24 -2.58 -0.09 8.67
C SER A 24 -1.37 -1.02 8.67
N MET A 25 -1.35 -1.95 9.63
CA MET A 25 -0.35 -3.01 9.75
C MET A 25 -0.25 -3.77 8.42
N CYS A 26 0.96 -4.16 8.01
CA CYS A 26 1.26 -4.81 6.72
C CYS A 26 0.56 -4.19 5.48
N GLY A 27 0.20 -2.91 5.54
CA GLY A 27 0.00 -2.09 4.36
C GLY A 27 1.32 -1.85 3.63
N ASN A 28 1.29 -1.25 2.45
CA ASN A 28 2.51 -0.86 1.75
C ASN A 28 2.63 0.65 1.65
N ALA A 29 3.86 1.14 1.53
CA ALA A 29 4.19 2.53 1.24
C ALA A 29 5.27 2.55 0.16
N VAL A 30 4.99 3.21 -0.97
CA VAL A 30 5.87 3.26 -2.14
C VAL A 30 6.10 4.72 -2.53
N MET A 31 7.36 5.15 -2.57
CA MET A 31 7.73 6.44 -3.14
C MET A 31 7.67 6.33 -4.66
N TYR A 32 6.65 6.94 -5.27
CA TYR A 32 6.39 6.82 -6.71
C TYR A 32 6.89 8.02 -7.53
N ASP A 33 7.15 9.16 -6.86
CA ASP A 33 7.66 10.39 -7.44
C ASP A 33 8.46 11.17 -6.38
N ILE A 34 9.13 12.26 -6.78
CA ILE A 34 9.93 13.11 -5.90
C ILE A 34 9.08 13.62 -4.75
N GLY A 35 9.38 13.13 -3.56
CA GLY A 35 8.70 13.52 -2.33
C GLY A 35 7.27 13.02 -2.19
N LYS A 36 6.78 12.14 -3.08
CA LYS A 36 5.42 11.62 -3.03
C LYS A 36 5.42 10.12 -2.74
N ILE A 37 4.67 9.73 -1.73
CA ILE A 37 4.55 8.35 -1.27
C ILE A 37 3.07 7.95 -1.37
N LEU A 38 2.78 6.86 -2.07
CA LEU A 38 1.48 6.22 -2.04
C LEU A 38 1.48 5.19 -0.92
N THR A 39 0.50 5.27 -0.02
CA THR A 39 0.23 4.23 0.98
C THR A 39 -1.05 3.48 0.64
N VAL A 40 -1.06 2.16 0.80
CA VAL A 40 -2.17 1.30 0.40
C VAL A 40 -2.44 0.20 1.41
N GLY A 41 -3.72 -0.05 1.66
CA GLY A 41 -4.22 -1.22 2.39
C GLY A 41 -3.72 -1.30 3.82
N GLY A 42 -3.49 -2.53 4.28
CA GLY A 42 -3.17 -2.85 5.68
C GLY A 42 -4.42 -3.14 6.50
N ALA A 43 -4.26 -3.32 7.81
CA ALA A 43 -5.34 -3.61 8.75
C ALA A 43 -5.03 -3.06 10.15
N PRO A 44 -6.04 -2.87 11.02
CA PRO A 44 -5.82 -2.37 12.38
C PRO A 44 -4.93 -3.27 13.24
N ASP A 45 -5.03 -4.59 13.03
CA ASP A 45 -4.29 -5.60 13.78
C ASP A 45 -3.52 -6.54 12.85
N TYR A 46 -2.49 -7.18 13.41
CA TYR A 46 -1.62 -8.09 12.66
C TYR A 46 -2.34 -9.39 12.23
N ASN A 47 -3.39 -9.79 12.94
CA ASN A 47 -4.13 -11.02 12.69
C ASN A 47 -5.61 -10.86 13.08
N LEU A 48 -6.50 -11.59 12.43
CA LEU A 48 -7.95 -11.63 12.71
C LEU A 48 -8.67 -10.28 12.62
N ALA A 49 -8.31 -9.47 11.62
CA ALA A 49 -8.89 -8.16 11.37
C ALA A 49 -9.36 -8.00 9.92
N ASN A 50 -10.23 -7.03 9.66
CA ASN A 50 -10.60 -6.67 8.29
C ASN A 50 -9.48 -5.82 7.66
N GLY A 51 -9.14 -6.12 6.41
CA GLY A 51 -8.24 -5.29 5.63
C GLY A 51 -8.89 -3.96 5.24
N HIS A 52 -8.06 -2.98 4.90
CA HIS A 52 -8.46 -1.71 4.33
C HIS A 52 -8.33 -1.74 2.81
N ASN A 53 -9.23 -1.04 2.13
CA ASN A 53 -9.06 -0.65 0.73
C ASN A 53 -8.62 0.81 0.57
N ARG A 54 -8.25 1.47 1.67
CA ARG A 54 -7.90 2.90 1.67
C ARG A 54 -6.53 3.12 1.05
N ALA A 55 -6.38 4.26 0.38
CA ALA A 55 -5.09 4.73 -0.08
C ALA A 55 -4.94 6.25 0.08
N TYR A 56 -3.71 6.68 0.37
CA TYR A 56 -3.37 8.08 0.64
C TYR A 56 -2.09 8.46 -0.08
N ILE A 57 -2.00 9.73 -0.49
CA ILE A 57 -0.79 10.31 -1.06
C ILE A 57 -0.15 11.18 0.01
N ILE A 58 1.01 10.78 0.50
CA ILE A 58 1.84 11.61 1.35
C ILE A 58 2.78 12.41 0.46
N ASP A 59 2.56 13.72 0.37
CA ASP A 59 3.58 14.67 -0.08
C ASP A 59 4.43 15.07 1.12
N ILE A 60 5.73 14.81 1.09
CA ILE A 60 6.62 15.13 2.21
C ILE A 60 6.90 16.64 2.33
N ASN A 61 6.54 17.42 1.30
CA ASN A 61 6.72 18.86 1.23
C ASN A 61 5.42 19.66 1.46
N GLN A 62 4.25 19.00 1.47
CA GLN A 62 2.94 19.62 1.60
C GLN A 62 1.98 18.80 2.48
N ALA A 63 0.78 19.32 2.77
CA ALA A 63 -0.25 18.53 3.44
C ALA A 63 -0.85 17.46 2.50
N THR A 64 -1.24 16.31 3.07
CA THR A 64 -1.60 15.04 2.41
C THR A 64 -2.95 15.07 1.65
N PRO A 65 -3.01 14.82 0.33
CA PRO A 65 -4.25 14.49 -0.39
C PRO A 65 -4.60 12.97 -0.36
N SER A 66 -5.86 12.62 -0.69
CA SER A 66 -6.31 11.21 -0.84
C SER A 66 -6.01 10.68 -2.24
N ALA A 67 -5.75 9.37 -2.37
CA ALA A 67 -5.46 8.69 -3.64
C ALA A 67 -6.71 8.03 -4.29
N GLY A 68 -7.87 8.12 -3.63
CA GLY A 68 -9.01 7.24 -3.90
C GLY A 68 -8.78 5.83 -3.32
N ASN A 69 -9.86 5.07 -3.12
CA ASN A 69 -9.79 3.72 -2.55
C ASN A 69 -9.56 2.67 -3.64
N MET A 70 -8.81 1.63 -3.29
CA MET A 70 -8.77 0.38 -4.05
C MET A 70 -10.17 -0.25 -4.11
N VAL A 71 -10.40 -1.07 -5.13
CA VAL A 71 -11.61 -1.88 -5.28
C VAL A 71 -11.68 -2.92 -4.16
N TYR A 72 -10.55 -3.59 -3.89
CA TYR A 72 -10.49 -4.64 -2.88
C TYR A 72 -9.76 -4.17 -1.61
N PRO A 73 -10.25 -4.55 -0.42
CA PRO A 73 -9.46 -4.48 0.79
C PRO A 73 -8.27 -5.42 0.70
N ARG A 74 -7.08 -4.97 1.10
CA ARG A 74 -5.87 -5.77 0.98
C ARG A 74 -4.96 -5.60 2.20
N TYR A 75 -4.61 -6.71 2.81
CA TYR A 75 -3.57 -6.83 3.83
C TYR A 75 -2.51 -7.86 3.38
N MET A 76 -1.25 -7.70 3.81
CA MET A 76 -0.11 -8.53 3.33
C MET A 76 0.05 -8.48 1.79
N LEU A 77 -0.38 -7.38 1.19
CA LEU A 77 -0.18 -7.08 -0.23
C LEU A 77 1.29 -6.80 -0.55
N SER A 78 1.62 -6.96 -1.82
CA SER A 78 2.86 -6.43 -2.39
C SER A 78 2.55 -5.32 -3.38
N SER A 79 3.47 -4.35 -3.49
CA SER A 79 3.35 -3.26 -4.44
C SER A 79 4.71 -2.88 -5.03
N SER A 80 4.68 -2.40 -6.27
CA SER A 80 5.86 -1.91 -6.99
C SER A 80 5.49 -0.65 -7.77
N VAL A 81 6.36 0.36 -7.73
CA VAL A 81 6.31 1.47 -8.69
C VAL A 81 6.83 1.00 -10.04
N LEU A 82 6.15 1.38 -11.12
CA LEU A 82 6.54 1.11 -12.51
C LEU A 82 7.39 2.27 -13.06
N PRO A 83 8.14 2.09 -14.15
CA PRO A 83 8.90 3.18 -14.78
C PRO A 83 8.05 4.39 -15.20
N SER A 84 6.74 4.21 -15.41
CA SER A 84 5.77 5.27 -15.70
C SER A 84 5.38 6.11 -14.47
N GLY A 85 5.76 5.69 -13.26
CA GLY A 85 5.32 6.26 -11.98
C GLY A 85 4.00 5.69 -11.47
N GLU A 86 3.31 4.85 -12.26
CA GLU A 86 2.15 4.09 -11.80
C GLU A 86 2.56 3.07 -10.74
N VAL A 87 1.62 2.69 -9.86
CA VAL A 87 1.89 1.71 -8.80
C VAL A 87 1.00 0.50 -9.01
N VAL A 88 1.61 -0.68 -9.19
CA VAL A 88 0.89 -1.95 -9.22
C VAL A 88 0.79 -2.53 -7.81
N VAL A 89 -0.39 -3.03 -7.47
CA VAL A 89 -0.69 -3.74 -6.23
C VAL A 89 -1.17 -5.14 -6.56
N VAL A 90 -0.61 -6.15 -5.90
CA VAL A 90 -0.91 -7.56 -6.13
C VAL A 90 -1.10 -8.33 -4.83
N GLY A 91 -1.96 -9.35 -4.89
CA GLY A 91 -2.20 -10.26 -3.77
C GLY A 91 -2.81 -9.57 -2.55
N GLY A 92 -2.51 -10.15 -1.39
CA GLY A 92 -3.09 -9.83 -0.11
C GLY A 92 -4.41 -10.56 0.14
N GLN A 93 -5.01 -10.27 1.30
CA GLN A 93 -6.29 -10.83 1.74
C GLN A 93 -7.25 -9.73 2.17
N GLU A 94 -8.55 -9.94 1.95
CA GLU A 94 -9.60 -9.03 2.42
C GLU A 94 -9.83 -9.12 3.93
N TYR A 95 -9.73 -10.33 4.48
CA TYR A 95 -9.74 -10.59 5.92
C TYR A 95 -8.40 -11.21 6.33
N VAL A 96 -7.82 -10.67 7.38
CA VAL A 96 -6.49 -11.05 7.84
C VAL A 96 -6.53 -12.36 8.62
N GLU A 97 -5.89 -13.38 8.07
CA GLU A 97 -5.55 -14.59 8.80
C GLU A 97 -4.18 -15.11 8.32
N ILE A 98 -3.22 -15.20 9.24
CA ILE A 98 -1.85 -15.60 8.91
C ILE A 98 -1.78 -17.08 8.47
N PHE A 99 -0.85 -17.40 7.57
CA PHE A 99 -0.60 -18.77 7.07
C PHE A 99 -1.80 -19.47 6.39
N THR A 100 -2.70 -18.70 5.76
CA THR A 100 -3.81 -19.22 4.95
C THR A 100 -3.99 -18.44 3.65
N ASP A 101 -4.67 -19.06 2.69
CA ASP A 101 -5.08 -18.46 1.41
C ASP A 101 -6.54 -17.97 1.45
N TYR A 102 -7.20 -18.08 2.60
CA TYR A 102 -8.58 -17.64 2.78
C TYR A 102 -8.74 -16.14 2.44
N ASN A 103 -9.77 -15.81 1.65
CA ASN A 103 -10.06 -14.47 1.16
C ASN A 103 -8.90 -13.78 0.42
N ALA A 104 -8.05 -14.55 -0.26
CA ALA A 104 -7.00 -13.99 -1.11
C ALA A 104 -7.59 -13.16 -2.26
N VAL A 105 -6.99 -11.99 -2.51
CA VAL A 105 -7.35 -11.14 -3.64
C VAL A 105 -6.53 -11.54 -4.86
N MET A 106 -7.21 -12.07 -5.87
CA MET A 106 -6.57 -12.67 -7.05
C MET A 106 -6.36 -11.69 -8.21
N LYS A 107 -7.08 -10.57 -8.22
CA LYS A 107 -6.88 -9.51 -9.22
C LYS A 107 -5.80 -8.54 -8.78
N ALA A 108 -5.04 -8.01 -9.73
CA ALA A 108 -4.13 -6.90 -9.50
C ALA A 108 -4.85 -5.56 -9.73
N GLU A 109 -4.36 -4.49 -9.10
CA GLU A 109 -4.85 -3.13 -9.32
C GLU A 109 -3.67 -2.21 -9.62
N VAL A 110 -3.87 -1.27 -10.55
CA VAL A 110 -2.87 -0.27 -10.91
C VAL A 110 -3.42 1.10 -10.58
N TRP A 111 -2.67 1.87 -9.79
CA TRP A 111 -2.97 3.25 -9.50
C TRP A 111 -2.18 4.18 -10.42
N SER A 112 -2.87 5.14 -11.02
CA SER A 112 -2.25 6.17 -11.84
C SER A 112 -2.08 7.49 -11.08
N PRO A 113 -0.85 8.02 -10.94
CA PRO A 113 -0.62 9.33 -10.34
C PRO A 113 -1.13 10.49 -11.18
N VAL A 114 -1.38 10.28 -12.48
CA VAL A 114 -1.86 11.32 -13.40
C VAL A 114 -3.34 11.60 -13.18
N THR A 115 -4.14 10.54 -13.00
CA THR A 115 -5.60 10.65 -12.83
C THR A 115 -6.02 10.52 -11.37
N GLY A 116 -5.18 9.96 -10.51
CA GLY A 116 -5.53 9.63 -9.12
C GLY A 116 -6.56 8.50 -9.03
N THR A 117 -6.60 7.60 -10.02
CA THR A 117 -7.61 6.53 -10.11
C THR A 117 -6.98 5.15 -10.13
N TRP A 118 -7.75 4.18 -9.66
CA TRP A 118 -7.43 2.76 -9.69
C TRP A 118 -8.04 2.08 -10.92
N THR A 119 -7.25 1.25 -11.59
CA THR A 119 -7.69 0.37 -12.67
C THR A 119 -7.50 -1.07 -12.24
N LEU A 120 -8.57 -1.85 -12.34
CA LEU A 120 -8.53 -3.28 -12.08
C LEU A 120 -7.94 -4.01 -13.29
N ILE A 121 -6.96 -4.88 -13.06
CA ILE A 121 -6.48 -5.80 -14.08
C ILE A 121 -7.43 -6.99 -14.12
N GLU A 122 -8.07 -7.21 -15.26
CA GLU A 122 -9.10 -8.25 -15.39
C GLU A 122 -8.55 -9.68 -15.26
N ILE A 123 -7.29 -9.88 -15.59
CA ILE A 123 -6.64 -11.19 -15.48
C ILE A 123 -6.29 -11.44 -14.02
N GLU A 124 -6.77 -12.58 -13.52
CA GLU A 124 -6.46 -13.08 -12.18
C GLU A 124 -5.13 -13.83 -12.17
N ILE A 125 -4.37 -13.70 -11.08
CA ILE A 125 -3.27 -14.61 -10.78
C ILE A 125 -3.83 -15.98 -10.42
N SER A 126 -3.12 -17.06 -10.74
CA SER A 126 -3.60 -18.44 -10.48
C SER A 126 -3.24 -18.98 -9.10
N ILE A 127 -2.34 -18.30 -8.38
CA ILE A 127 -1.84 -18.74 -7.07
C ILE A 127 -2.03 -17.59 -6.07
N PRO A 128 -2.73 -17.82 -4.95
CA PRO A 128 -2.83 -16.85 -3.86
C PRO A 128 -1.46 -16.35 -3.40
N ARG A 129 -1.37 -15.04 -3.15
CA ARG A 129 -0.17 -14.39 -2.63
C ARG A 129 -0.56 -13.63 -1.37
N THR A 130 -0.52 -14.33 -0.23
CA THR A 130 -0.93 -13.81 1.08
C THR A 130 0.31 -13.59 1.96
N TYR A 131 0.28 -13.98 3.24
CA TYR A 131 1.41 -13.90 4.15
C TYR A 131 2.68 -14.55 3.57
N HIS A 132 3.84 -13.92 3.80
CA HIS A 132 5.14 -14.32 3.26
C HIS A 132 5.28 -14.25 1.72
N SER A 133 4.33 -13.65 1.00
CA SER A 133 4.51 -13.35 -0.42
C SER A 133 5.40 -12.13 -0.66
N VAL A 134 5.90 -12.00 -1.89
CA VAL A 134 6.72 -10.87 -2.34
C VAL A 134 6.40 -10.52 -3.79
N ALA A 135 6.61 -9.27 -4.17
CA ALA A 135 6.71 -8.83 -5.56
C ALA A 135 7.91 -7.88 -5.70
N ILE A 136 8.51 -7.85 -6.89
CA ILE A 136 9.63 -6.97 -7.21
C ILE A 136 9.55 -6.58 -8.68
N LEU A 137 9.86 -5.32 -8.98
CA LEU A 137 9.98 -4.85 -10.36
C LEU A 137 11.23 -5.48 -11.00
N MET A 138 11.06 -6.04 -12.19
CA MET A 138 12.16 -6.62 -12.97
C MET A 138 12.77 -5.58 -13.92
N LYS A 139 13.96 -5.87 -14.46
CA LYS A 139 14.73 -4.90 -15.27
C LYS A 139 14.11 -4.63 -16.64
N ASP A 140 13.30 -5.55 -17.13
CA ASP A 140 12.61 -5.50 -18.42
C ASP A 140 11.33 -4.66 -18.42
N GLY A 141 10.96 -4.10 -17.26
CA GLY A 141 9.75 -3.30 -17.07
C GLY A 141 8.53 -4.16 -16.82
#